data_AF-A0AA91JTN8-F1
#
_entry.id   AF-A0AA91JTN8-F1
#
_cell.length_a   1.000
_cell.length_b   1.000
_cell.length_c   1.000
_cell.angle_alpha   90.00
_cell.angle_beta   90.00
_cell.angle_gamma   90.00
#
_symmetry.space_group_name_H-M   'P 1'
#
loop_
_entity.id
_entity.type
_entity.pdbx_description
1 polymer ?
#
loop_
_entity_poly.entity_id
_entity_poly.type
_entity_poly.pdbx_seq_one_letter_code
_entity_poly.pdbx_strand_id
1 'polypeptide(L)'
;MEVHLLEIDRKLLRRDGGTQPREKLDPEHVEDLVRDWKKGARFEPVLVYYDGESYWLTDGYHRDAALLELGESKILVEICFGTLEDAKWHSYSVNQHKALKRSNADKQRAIIGALKHPYAVNRSNVQIAEHCGVDEGTIRTWRKKLEDNGEIEVCHARTVTRNGKTYSQNTTNIGTSKPIQQQLQKFKVNSPELPYHGQIVEVLEVKTGDCYQCRTANGDIYPFFKSELGDVNSSLTPTSSLTIPSQQQSAREKLIALVIRLPEQCLEDAIALLQERFYVQNMDNKP
;
A
#
# COMPACT_ATOMS: atom_id res chain seq x y z
N MET A 1 -25.82 -9.84 -17.26
CA MET A 1 -25.73 -9.15 -18.55
C MET A 1 -26.50 -10.01 -19.53
N GLU A 2 -27.59 -9.48 -20.07
CA GLU A 2 -28.33 -10.17 -21.14
C GLU A 2 -27.54 -9.94 -22.42
N VAL A 3 -27.14 -11.04 -23.08
CA VAL A 3 -26.30 -11.00 -24.28
C VAL A 3 -27.15 -11.52 -25.43
N HIS A 4 -27.29 -10.72 -26.49
CA HIS A 4 -28.06 -11.10 -27.66
C HIS A 4 -27.14 -11.42 -28.82
N LEU A 5 -27.25 -12.63 -29.36
CA LEU A 5 -26.49 -13.07 -30.53
C LEU A 5 -27.24 -12.70 -31.81
N LEU A 6 -26.67 -11.82 -32.63
CA LEU A 6 -27.27 -11.31 -33.86
C LEU A 6 -26.23 -11.22 -34.98
N GLU A 7 -26.69 -11.35 -36.23
CA GLU A 7 -25.86 -11.10 -37.40
C GLU A 7 -26.20 -9.73 -37.97
N ILE A 8 -25.21 -8.82 -38.02
CA ILE A 8 -25.41 -7.43 -38.48
C ILE A 8 -24.45 -7.09 -39.62
N ASP A 9 -24.78 -6.03 -40.36
CA ASP A 9 -23.86 -5.46 -41.36
C ASP A 9 -22.67 -4.79 -40.65
N ARG A 10 -21.46 -5.15 -41.07
CA ARG A 10 -20.21 -4.60 -40.55
C ARG A 10 -20.08 -3.09 -40.71
N LYS A 11 -20.82 -2.48 -41.63
CA LYS A 11 -20.86 -1.02 -41.82
C LYS A 11 -21.51 -0.28 -40.65
N LEU A 12 -22.36 -0.97 -39.88
CA LEU A 12 -22.99 -0.40 -38.69
C LEU A 12 -22.05 -0.35 -37.48
N LEU A 13 -20.94 -1.12 -37.52
CA LEU A 13 -19.95 -1.15 -36.45
C LEU A 13 -19.11 0.13 -36.42
N ARG A 14 -19.15 0.81 -35.28
CA ARG A 14 -18.31 1.95 -34.95
C ARG A 14 -17.06 1.50 -34.22
N ARG A 15 -15.92 1.97 -34.70
CA ARG A 15 -14.57 1.65 -34.20
C ARG A 15 -13.86 2.88 -33.62
N ASP A 16 -14.43 4.05 -33.83
CA ASP A 16 -13.93 5.38 -33.46
C ASP A 16 -14.19 5.75 -31.99
N GLY A 17 -14.87 4.88 -31.22
CA GLY A 17 -15.21 5.12 -29.81
C GLY A 17 -14.06 5.02 -28.80
N GLY A 18 -12.83 4.73 -29.26
CA GLY A 18 -11.68 4.53 -28.36
C GLY A 18 -11.75 3.23 -27.55
N THR A 19 -12.54 2.26 -28.01
CA THR A 19 -12.75 0.93 -27.42
C THR A 19 -11.67 -0.09 -27.82
N GLN A 20 -10.67 0.31 -28.62
CA GLN A 20 -9.56 -0.57 -29.01
C GLN A 20 -8.42 -0.48 -27.98
N PRO A 21 -8.22 -1.49 -27.11
CA PRO A 21 -7.15 -1.46 -26.12
C PRO A 21 -5.77 -1.69 -26.76
N ARG A 22 -5.70 -2.41 -27.88
CA ARG A 22 -4.45 -2.71 -28.58
C ARG A 22 -3.94 -1.52 -29.36
N GLU A 23 -2.63 -1.28 -29.30
CA GLU A 23 -2.00 -0.16 -30.02
C GLU A 23 -2.16 -0.29 -31.54
N LYS A 24 -1.98 -1.50 -32.06
CA LYS A 24 -2.10 -1.81 -33.48
C LYS A 24 -2.76 -3.17 -33.69
N LEU A 25 -3.32 -3.35 -34.89
CA LEU A 25 -3.65 -4.67 -35.38
C LEU A 25 -2.37 -5.40 -35.76
N ASP A 26 -2.40 -6.70 -35.56
CA ASP A 26 -1.28 -7.58 -35.90
C ASP A 26 -1.63 -8.21 -37.26
N PRO A 27 -0.98 -7.76 -38.35
CA PRO A 27 -1.32 -8.21 -39.70
C PRO A 27 -1.09 -9.72 -39.88
N GLU A 28 -0.07 -10.29 -39.24
CA GLU A 28 0.21 -11.74 -39.33
C GLU A 28 -0.93 -12.54 -38.69
N HIS A 29 -1.44 -12.08 -37.54
CA HIS A 29 -2.61 -12.70 -36.92
C HIS A 29 -3.89 -12.55 -37.76
N VAL A 30 -4.05 -11.43 -38.48
CA VAL A 30 -5.18 -11.26 -39.41
C VAL A 30 -5.07 -12.24 -40.58
N GLU A 31 -3.88 -12.40 -41.17
CA GLU A 31 -3.64 -13.36 -42.26
C GLU A 31 -3.93 -14.79 -41.84
N ASP A 32 -3.54 -15.20 -40.62
CA ASP A 32 -3.87 -16.50 -40.07
C ASP A 32 -5.38 -16.71 -39.92
N LEU A 33 -6.10 -15.69 -39.42
CA LEU A 33 -7.57 -15.73 -39.34
C LEU A 33 -8.22 -15.86 -40.73
N VAL A 34 -7.73 -15.13 -41.72
CA VAL A 34 -8.20 -15.23 -43.12
C VAL A 34 -7.94 -16.63 -43.68
N ARG A 35 -6.77 -17.21 -43.38
CA ARG A 35 -6.42 -18.57 -43.80
C ARG A 35 -7.34 -19.62 -43.17
N ASP A 36 -7.63 -19.50 -41.87
CA ASP A 36 -8.51 -20.42 -41.18
C ASP A 36 -9.96 -20.31 -41.65
N TRP A 37 -10.43 -19.09 -41.94
CA TRP A 37 -11.73 -18.88 -42.57
C TRP A 37 -11.84 -19.58 -43.93
N LYS A 38 -10.80 -19.46 -44.78
CA LYS A 38 -10.75 -20.13 -46.10
C LYS A 38 -10.73 -21.67 -45.98
N LYS A 39 -10.26 -22.23 -44.86
CA LYS A 39 -10.33 -23.67 -44.57
C LYS A 39 -11.71 -24.13 -44.05
N GLY A 40 -12.64 -23.20 -43.87
CA GLY A 40 -14.00 -23.49 -43.39
C GLY A 40 -14.22 -23.25 -41.90
N ALA A 41 -13.23 -22.71 -41.16
CA ALA A 41 -13.46 -22.28 -39.79
C ALA A 41 -14.40 -21.07 -39.77
N ARG A 42 -15.24 -20.98 -38.73
CA ARG A 42 -16.09 -19.82 -38.48
C ARG A 42 -15.62 -19.10 -37.24
N PHE A 43 -15.63 -17.78 -37.28
CA PHE A 43 -15.23 -16.95 -36.16
C PHE A 43 -16.28 -17.00 -35.05
N GLU A 44 -15.82 -17.02 -33.81
CA GLU A 44 -16.66 -16.74 -32.65
C GLU A 44 -17.30 -15.34 -32.78
N PRO A 45 -18.44 -15.10 -32.14
CA PRO A 45 -19.09 -13.79 -32.13
C PRO A 45 -18.17 -12.68 -31.60
N VAL A 46 -18.26 -11.49 -32.18
CA VAL A 46 -17.55 -10.31 -31.66
C VAL A 46 -18.41 -9.57 -30.63
N LEU A 47 -17.79 -9.01 -29.60
CA LEU A 47 -18.54 -8.31 -28.55
C LEU A 47 -18.79 -6.86 -28.95
N VAL A 48 -20.05 -6.44 -28.89
CA VAL A 48 -20.51 -5.11 -29.27
C VAL A 48 -21.40 -4.54 -28.17
N TYR A 49 -21.22 -3.25 -27.87
CA TYR A 49 -22.14 -2.51 -27.02
C TYR A 49 -23.08 -1.66 -27.86
N TYR A 50 -24.36 -1.65 -27.53
CA TYR A 50 -25.36 -0.82 -28.18
C TYR A 50 -25.94 0.19 -27.19
N ASP A 51 -25.79 1.48 -27.51
CA ASP A 51 -26.22 2.60 -26.67
C ASP A 51 -27.63 3.11 -27.00
N GLY A 52 -28.31 2.49 -27.97
CA GLY A 52 -29.59 2.94 -28.51
C GLY A 52 -29.49 3.62 -29.88
N GLU A 53 -28.28 3.97 -30.32
CA GLU A 53 -28.05 4.63 -31.62
C GLU A 53 -26.94 3.93 -32.42
N SER A 54 -25.82 3.62 -31.77
CA SER A 54 -24.60 3.13 -32.41
C SER A 54 -24.15 1.78 -31.83
N TYR A 55 -23.52 0.97 -32.68
CA TYR A 55 -22.91 -0.30 -32.31
C TYR A 55 -21.41 -0.13 -32.11
N TRP A 56 -20.96 -0.15 -30.85
CA TRP A 56 -19.57 0.05 -30.46
C TRP A 56 -18.83 -1.29 -30.37
N LEU A 57 -17.89 -1.51 -31.29
CA LEU A 57 -17.06 -2.72 -31.27
C LEU A 57 -16.15 -2.70 -30.04
N THR A 58 -16.27 -3.71 -29.18
CA THR A 58 -15.53 -3.79 -27.91
C THR A 58 -14.47 -4.89 -27.92
N ASP A 59 -14.75 -6.00 -28.60
CA ASP A 59 -13.80 -7.09 -28.85
C ASP A 59 -13.85 -7.54 -30.31
N GLY A 60 -12.80 -8.21 -30.78
CA GLY A 60 -12.81 -8.86 -32.08
C GLY A 60 -12.38 -7.99 -33.25
N TYR A 61 -11.60 -6.93 -33.00
CA TYR A 61 -11.02 -6.09 -34.05
C TYR A 61 -10.25 -6.87 -35.11
N HIS A 62 -9.44 -7.86 -34.73
CA HIS A 62 -8.74 -8.73 -35.69
C HIS A 62 -9.69 -9.59 -36.53
N ARG A 63 -10.79 -10.08 -35.94
CA ARG A 63 -11.82 -10.85 -36.66
C ARG A 63 -12.58 -9.98 -37.66
N ASP A 64 -12.95 -8.77 -37.24
CA ASP A 64 -13.57 -7.79 -38.12
C ASP A 64 -12.65 -7.35 -39.27
N ALA A 65 -11.35 -7.17 -38.99
CA ALA A 65 -10.35 -6.88 -40.03
C ALA A 65 -10.19 -8.06 -41.02
N ALA A 66 -10.13 -9.30 -40.51
CA ALA A 66 -10.08 -10.48 -41.37
C ALA A 66 -11.32 -10.60 -42.28
N LEU A 67 -12.52 -10.35 -41.74
CA LEU A 67 -13.76 -10.32 -42.52
C LEU A 67 -13.76 -9.20 -43.57
N LEU A 68 -13.11 -8.07 -43.29
CA LEU A 68 -12.92 -7.00 -44.28
C LEU A 68 -12.10 -7.46 -45.48
N GLU A 69 -10.98 -8.13 -45.24
CA GLU A 69 -10.12 -8.65 -46.29
C GLU A 69 -10.78 -9.76 -47.11
N LEU A 70 -11.66 -10.54 -46.47
CA LEU A 70 -12.46 -11.58 -47.13
C LEU A 70 -13.65 -11.02 -47.94
N GLY A 71 -13.96 -9.73 -47.81
CA GLY A 71 -15.11 -9.11 -48.47
C GLY A 71 -16.47 -9.49 -47.87
N GLU A 72 -16.47 -10.04 -46.64
CA GLU A 72 -17.70 -10.39 -45.94
C GLU A 72 -18.39 -9.12 -45.43
N SER A 73 -19.68 -8.99 -45.76
CA SER A 73 -20.50 -7.84 -45.35
C SER A 73 -21.11 -8.02 -43.96
N LYS A 74 -21.31 -9.27 -43.55
CA LYS A 74 -21.95 -9.62 -42.29
C LYS A 74 -20.95 -10.09 -41.25
N ILE A 75 -21.29 -9.86 -39.99
CA ILE A 75 -20.53 -10.33 -38.84
C ILE A 75 -21.48 -10.79 -37.73
N LEU A 76 -21.11 -11.89 -37.09
CA LEU A 76 -21.82 -12.40 -35.93
C LEU A 76 -21.37 -11.62 -34.69
N VAL A 77 -22.34 -11.01 -33.99
CA VAL A 77 -22.10 -10.13 -32.84
C VAL A 77 -22.85 -10.61 -31.61
N GLU A 78 -22.20 -10.50 -30.46
CA GLU A 78 -22.82 -10.53 -29.13
C GLU A 78 -23.08 -9.09 -28.71
N ILE A 79 -24.36 -8.72 -28.63
CA ILE A 79 -24.79 -7.38 -28.28
C ILE A 79 -25.09 -7.31 -26.78
N CYS A 80 -24.42 -6.37 -26.13
CA CYS A 80 -24.69 -5.91 -24.78
C CYS A 80 -25.29 -4.51 -24.84
N PHE A 81 -26.40 -4.30 -24.14
CA PHE A 81 -26.95 -2.95 -24.01
C PHE A 81 -26.14 -2.15 -22.99
N GLY A 82 -25.66 -0.98 -23.39
CA GLY A 82 -24.86 -0.11 -22.53
C GLY A 82 -24.26 1.07 -23.29
N THR A 83 -23.74 2.03 -22.53
CA THR A 83 -23.17 3.26 -23.06
C THR A 83 -21.79 3.03 -23.68
N LEU A 84 -21.27 4.04 -24.38
CA LEU A 84 -19.87 4.04 -24.84
C LEU A 84 -18.87 3.90 -23.68
N GLU A 85 -19.15 4.47 -22.51
CA GLU A 85 -18.28 4.33 -21.33
C GLU A 85 -18.28 2.89 -20.80
N ASP A 86 -19.44 2.21 -20.84
CA ASP A 86 -19.50 0.77 -20.50
C ASP A 86 -18.68 -0.06 -21.49
N ALA A 87 -18.76 0.25 -22.78
CA ALA A 87 -17.98 -0.39 -23.83
C ALA A 87 -16.47 -0.20 -23.61
N LYS A 88 -16.03 1.04 -23.33
CA LYS A 88 -14.63 1.35 -23.04
C LYS A 88 -14.15 0.62 -21.80
N TRP A 89 -14.90 0.68 -20.70
CA TRP A 89 -14.55 -0.01 -19.47
C TRP A 89 -14.38 -1.51 -19.70
N HIS A 90 -15.33 -2.13 -20.39
CA HIS A 90 -15.28 -3.55 -20.70
C HIS A 90 -14.11 -3.89 -21.64
N SER A 91 -13.77 -3.02 -22.59
CA SER A 91 -12.61 -3.25 -23.48
C SER A 91 -11.29 -3.45 -22.74
N TYR A 92 -11.13 -2.83 -21.55
CA TYR A 92 -9.92 -2.95 -20.73
C TYR A 92 -9.79 -4.29 -20.02
N SER A 93 -10.90 -5.04 -19.85
CA SER A 93 -10.89 -6.40 -19.28
C SER A 93 -10.86 -7.50 -20.33
N VAL A 94 -11.29 -7.21 -21.55
CA VAL A 94 -11.23 -8.19 -22.63
C VAL A 94 -9.78 -8.43 -23.05
N ASN A 95 -9.49 -9.63 -23.56
CA ASN A 95 -8.16 -10.09 -24.00
C ASN A 95 -7.17 -10.52 -22.91
N GLN A 96 -7.63 -10.70 -21.67
CA GLN A 96 -6.81 -11.33 -20.63
C GLN A 96 -6.50 -12.81 -20.95
N HIS A 97 -7.46 -13.53 -21.52
CA HIS A 97 -7.40 -14.99 -21.75
C HIS A 97 -7.46 -15.41 -23.22
N LYS A 98 -7.27 -14.47 -24.17
CA LYS A 98 -7.32 -14.77 -25.61
C LYS A 98 -5.98 -15.37 -26.09
N ALA A 99 -6.03 -16.08 -27.22
CA ALA A 99 -4.88 -16.76 -27.83
C ALA A 99 -3.68 -15.83 -28.11
N LEU A 100 -3.94 -14.59 -28.55
CA LEU A 100 -2.89 -13.59 -28.77
C LEU A 100 -2.58 -12.83 -27.46
N LYS A 101 -1.39 -13.07 -26.91
CA LYS A 101 -0.90 -12.43 -25.68
C LYS A 101 -0.82 -10.91 -25.85
N ARG A 102 -1.27 -10.17 -24.84
CA ARG A 102 -1.13 -8.71 -24.77
C ARG A 102 0.34 -8.31 -24.62
N SER A 103 0.80 -7.37 -25.45
CA SER A 103 2.12 -6.75 -25.27
C SER A 103 2.14 -5.86 -24.03
N ASN A 104 3.33 -5.43 -23.59
CA ASN A 104 3.44 -4.48 -22.48
C ASN A 104 2.81 -3.12 -22.82
N ALA A 105 2.89 -2.68 -24.08
CA ALA A 105 2.25 -1.47 -24.56
C ALA A 105 0.71 -1.58 -24.48
N ASP A 106 0.14 -2.72 -24.87
CA ASP A 106 -1.31 -2.95 -24.77
C ASP A 106 -1.79 -2.94 -23.31
N LYS A 107 -1.03 -3.58 -22.41
CA LYS A 107 -1.33 -3.56 -20.97
C LYS A 107 -1.28 -2.13 -20.43
N GLN A 108 -0.26 -1.36 -20.80
CA GLN A 108 -0.14 0.03 -20.38
C GLN A 108 -1.31 0.88 -20.86
N ARG A 109 -1.73 0.76 -22.13
CA ARG A 109 -2.91 1.48 -22.66
C ARG A 109 -4.18 1.14 -21.89
N ALA A 110 -4.41 -0.15 -21.61
CA ALA A 110 -5.55 -0.59 -20.81
C ALA A 110 -5.51 -0.03 -19.38
N ILE A 111 -4.35 -0.03 -18.73
CA ILE A 111 -4.18 0.51 -17.37
C ILE A 111 -4.46 2.02 -17.34
N ILE A 112 -3.88 2.80 -18.26
CA ILE A 112 -4.07 4.24 -18.31
C ILE A 112 -5.53 4.58 -18.61
N GLY A 113 -6.14 3.89 -19.59
CA GLY A 113 -7.55 4.05 -19.93
C GLY A 113 -8.46 3.73 -18.74
N ALA A 114 -8.22 2.61 -18.05
CA ALA A 114 -8.99 2.24 -16.87
C ALA A 114 -8.83 3.27 -15.74
N LEU A 115 -7.61 3.72 -15.43
CA LEU A 115 -7.38 4.68 -14.34
C LEU A 115 -8.03 6.05 -14.58
N LYS A 116 -8.15 6.49 -15.84
CA LYS A 116 -8.82 7.73 -16.23
C LYS A 116 -10.35 7.59 -16.32
N HIS A 117 -10.87 6.37 -16.32
CA HIS A 117 -12.29 6.11 -16.50
C HIS A 117 -13.10 6.48 -15.25
N PRO A 118 -14.32 7.04 -15.38
CA PRO A 118 -15.17 7.38 -14.24
C PRO A 118 -15.43 6.21 -13.28
N TYR A 119 -15.53 4.98 -13.81
CA TYR A 119 -15.74 3.78 -12.99
C TYR A 119 -14.55 3.39 -12.10
N ALA A 120 -13.36 3.93 -12.35
CA ALA A 120 -12.17 3.64 -11.53
C ALA A 120 -12.04 4.52 -10.29
N VAL A 121 -12.71 5.67 -10.22
CA VAL A 121 -12.52 6.69 -9.17
C VAL A 121 -12.62 6.09 -7.76
N ASN A 122 -13.68 5.32 -7.52
CA ASN A 122 -13.96 4.72 -6.22
C ASN A 122 -13.42 3.29 -6.06
N ARG A 123 -12.77 2.73 -7.09
CA ARG A 123 -12.25 1.35 -7.07
C ARG A 123 -10.85 1.29 -6.47
N SER A 124 -10.60 0.23 -5.69
CA SER A 124 -9.27 -0.07 -5.16
C SER A 124 -8.30 -0.49 -6.27
N ASN A 125 -6.98 -0.40 -6.01
CA ASN A 125 -5.97 -0.88 -6.97
C ASN A 125 -6.19 -2.36 -7.32
N VAL A 126 -6.58 -3.18 -6.34
CA VAL A 126 -6.84 -4.61 -6.52
C VAL A 126 -8.00 -4.85 -7.50
N GLN A 127 -9.11 -4.11 -7.35
CA GLN A 127 -10.27 -4.25 -8.23
C GLN A 127 -9.94 -3.85 -9.68
N ILE A 128 -9.12 -2.82 -9.86
CA ILE A 128 -8.68 -2.39 -11.21
C ILE A 128 -7.67 -3.37 -11.78
N ALA A 129 -6.76 -3.88 -10.95
CA ALA A 129 -5.77 -4.89 -11.34
C ALA A 129 -6.43 -6.18 -11.84
N GLU A 130 -7.44 -6.67 -11.11
CA GLU A 130 -8.28 -7.80 -11.52
C GLU A 130 -9.02 -7.50 -12.83
N HIS A 131 -9.66 -6.32 -12.93
CA HIS A 131 -10.35 -5.90 -14.14
C HIS A 131 -9.43 -5.80 -15.36
N CYS A 132 -8.18 -5.36 -15.21
CA CYS A 132 -7.21 -5.27 -16.31
C CYS A 132 -6.35 -6.54 -16.49
N GLY A 133 -6.43 -7.51 -15.58
CA GLY A 133 -5.62 -8.73 -15.58
C GLY A 133 -4.13 -8.43 -15.45
N VAL A 134 -3.76 -7.57 -14.51
CA VAL A 134 -2.38 -7.18 -14.19
C VAL A 134 -2.15 -7.24 -12.68
N ASP A 135 -0.91 -7.11 -12.24
CA ASP A 135 -0.58 -7.06 -10.82
C ASP A 135 -0.97 -5.71 -10.17
N GLU A 136 -1.36 -5.74 -8.89
CA GLU A 136 -1.74 -4.56 -8.12
C GLU A 136 -0.62 -3.51 -8.04
N GLY A 137 0.63 -3.94 -7.90
CA GLY A 137 1.80 -3.06 -7.84
C GLY A 137 2.01 -2.28 -9.15
N THR A 138 1.61 -2.88 -10.27
CA THR A 138 1.64 -2.19 -11.57
C THR A 138 0.62 -1.06 -11.61
N ILE A 139 -0.61 -1.31 -11.17
CA ILE A 139 -1.66 -0.28 -11.07
C ILE A 139 -1.23 0.83 -10.11
N ARG A 140 -0.69 0.46 -8.94
CA ARG A 140 -0.21 1.42 -7.94
C ARG A 140 0.83 2.38 -8.51
N THR A 141 1.80 1.84 -9.27
CA THR A 141 2.85 2.63 -9.91
C THR A 141 2.29 3.60 -10.94
N TRP A 142 1.37 3.14 -11.80
CA TRP A 142 0.73 4.00 -12.81
C TRP A 142 -0.20 5.03 -12.22
N ARG A 143 -0.99 4.67 -11.20
CA ARG A 143 -1.86 5.59 -10.48
C ARG A 143 -1.07 6.73 -9.87
N LYS A 144 0.03 6.41 -9.15
CA LYS A 144 0.91 7.43 -8.59
C LYS A 144 1.47 8.36 -9.66
N LYS A 145 1.96 7.82 -10.79
CA LYS A 145 2.46 8.65 -11.90
C LYS A 145 1.41 9.59 -12.47
N LEU A 146 0.18 9.12 -12.65
CA LEU A 146 -0.92 9.94 -13.17
C LEU A 146 -1.39 10.98 -12.15
N GLU A 147 -1.41 10.64 -10.85
CA GLU A 147 -1.70 11.58 -9.76
C GLU A 147 -0.62 12.66 -9.66
N ASP A 148 0.67 12.27 -9.69
CA ASP A 148 1.81 13.19 -9.65
C ASP A 148 1.84 14.14 -10.87
N ASN A 149 1.40 13.66 -12.04
CA ASN A 149 1.26 14.45 -13.26
C ASN A 149 -0.01 15.32 -13.31
N GLY A 150 -0.93 15.18 -12.33
CA GLY A 150 -2.22 15.87 -12.33
C GLY A 150 -3.20 15.40 -13.42
N GLU A 151 -2.98 14.21 -13.98
CA GLU A 151 -3.87 13.63 -15.01
C GLU A 151 -5.12 12.97 -14.40
N ILE A 152 -5.07 12.60 -13.12
CA ILE A 152 -6.19 12.07 -12.34
C ILE A 152 -6.22 12.71 -10.94
N GLU A 153 -7.42 12.88 -10.40
CA GLU A 153 -7.59 13.42 -9.04
C GLU A 153 -7.21 12.38 -7.97
N VAL A 154 -6.54 12.84 -6.92
CA VAL A 154 -6.20 12.00 -5.77
C VAL A 154 -7.47 11.69 -4.98
N CYS A 155 -7.96 10.47 -5.12
CA CYS A 155 -9.13 10.01 -4.36
C CYS A 155 -8.68 9.37 -3.03
N HIS A 156 -9.07 10.03 -1.94
CA HIS A 156 -8.73 9.64 -0.56
C HIS A 156 -9.66 8.56 0.03
N ALA A 157 -10.79 8.27 -0.62
CA ALA A 157 -11.73 7.25 -0.20
C ALA A 157 -11.76 6.12 -1.24
N ARG A 158 -11.55 4.87 -0.80
CA ARG A 158 -11.57 3.71 -1.71
C ARG A 158 -12.61 2.71 -1.25
N THR A 159 -13.33 2.11 -2.20
CA THR A 159 -14.27 1.03 -1.93
C THR A 159 -13.49 -0.27 -1.78
N VAL A 160 -13.64 -0.93 -0.63
CA VAL A 160 -12.95 -2.18 -0.31
C VAL A 160 -13.97 -3.22 0.12
N THR A 161 -13.83 -4.44 -0.38
CA THR A 161 -14.64 -5.58 0.06
C THR A 161 -13.79 -6.52 0.91
N ARG A 162 -14.20 -6.78 2.15
CA ARG A 162 -13.56 -7.75 3.05
C ARG A 162 -14.63 -8.65 3.65
N ASN A 163 -14.43 -9.96 3.62
CA ASN A 163 -15.38 -10.95 4.15
C ASN A 163 -16.81 -10.75 3.61
N GLY A 164 -16.96 -10.41 2.33
CA GLY A 164 -18.25 -10.19 1.68
C GLY A 164 -18.95 -8.87 2.03
N LYS A 165 -18.36 -8.00 2.88
CA LYS A 165 -18.88 -6.66 3.16
C LYS A 165 -18.06 -5.60 2.45
N THR A 166 -18.75 -4.71 1.73
CA THR A 166 -18.16 -3.56 1.04
C THR A 166 -18.25 -2.31 1.90
N TYR A 167 -17.13 -1.63 2.13
CA TYR A 167 -17.06 -0.37 2.88
C TYR A 167 -16.13 0.64 2.20
N SER A 168 -16.39 1.92 2.47
CA SER A 168 -15.49 3.01 2.06
C SER A 168 -14.38 3.16 3.10
N GLN A 169 -13.13 3.11 2.65
CA GLN A 169 -11.95 3.26 3.48
C GLN A 169 -11.25 4.58 3.14
N ASN A 170 -11.10 5.46 4.14
CA ASN A 170 -10.26 6.64 4.00
C ASN A 170 -8.78 6.25 4.15
N THR A 171 -7.97 6.58 3.14
CA THR A 171 -6.56 6.18 3.07
C THR A 171 -5.57 7.30 3.42
N THR A 172 -6.03 8.51 3.79
CA THR A 172 -5.14 9.67 4.04
C THR A 172 -4.11 9.40 5.15
N ASN A 173 -4.45 8.56 6.11
CA ASN A 173 -3.62 8.31 7.29
C ASN A 173 -2.98 6.91 7.33
N ILE A 174 -3.03 6.17 6.22
CA ILE A 174 -2.45 4.82 6.17
C ILE A 174 -0.93 4.95 5.95
N GLY A 175 -0.14 4.44 6.89
CA GLY A 175 1.33 4.49 6.83
C GLY A 175 1.96 5.79 7.30
N THR A 176 1.17 6.84 7.56
CA THR A 176 1.63 7.96 8.37
C THR A 176 1.64 7.52 9.83
N SER A 177 2.77 6.98 10.28
CA SER A 177 3.10 7.12 11.69
C SER A 177 3.03 8.63 11.96
N LYS A 178 2.04 9.08 12.75
CA LYS A 178 2.19 10.38 13.40
C LYS A 178 3.57 10.30 14.06
N PRO A 179 4.53 11.19 13.75
CA PRO A 179 5.67 11.32 14.65
C PRO A 179 5.02 11.50 16.01
N ILE A 180 5.31 10.60 16.95
CA ILE A 180 5.00 10.84 18.35
C ILE A 180 5.65 12.19 18.59
N GLN A 181 4.85 13.26 18.63
CA GLN A 181 5.35 14.54 19.07
C GLN A 181 5.94 14.22 20.43
N GLN A 182 7.26 14.30 20.54
CA GLN A 182 7.98 14.28 21.80
C GLN A 182 7.50 15.51 22.59
N GLN A 183 6.27 15.47 23.06
CA GLN A 183 5.89 16.25 24.23
C GLN A 183 6.77 15.67 25.32
N LEU A 184 7.65 16.51 25.89
CA LEU A 184 8.48 16.15 27.02
C LEU A 184 7.54 15.72 28.16
N GLN A 185 7.25 14.41 28.21
CA GLN A 185 6.38 13.85 29.22
C GLN A 185 7.19 13.84 30.51
N LYS A 186 6.66 14.55 31.51
CA LYS A 186 7.20 14.54 32.85
C LYS A 186 6.53 13.40 33.60
N PHE A 187 7.31 12.61 34.34
CA PHE A 187 6.81 11.52 35.17
C PHE A 187 7.39 11.62 36.57
N LYS A 188 6.66 11.11 37.57
CA LYS A 188 7.15 10.97 38.94
C LYS A 188 7.75 9.58 39.13
N VAL A 189 8.95 9.50 39.68
CA VAL A 189 9.59 8.22 40.01
C VAL A 189 8.87 7.60 41.22
N ASN A 190 8.21 6.46 41.03
CA ASN A 190 7.37 5.82 42.04
C ASN A 190 8.02 4.61 42.72
N SER A 191 9.17 4.14 42.24
CA SER A 191 9.88 3.02 42.86
C SER A 191 10.75 3.49 44.03
N PRO A 192 10.54 2.99 45.27
CA PRO A 192 11.28 3.42 46.45
C PRO A 192 12.74 2.93 46.47
N GLU A 193 13.08 1.95 45.63
CA GLU A 193 14.42 1.37 45.51
C GLU A 193 15.33 2.14 44.55
N LEU A 194 14.77 3.09 43.80
CA LEU A 194 15.50 3.84 42.79
C LEU A 194 16.09 5.14 43.33
N PRO A 195 17.25 5.55 42.80
CA PRO A 195 17.70 6.92 42.99
C PRO A 195 16.64 7.87 42.41
N TYR A 196 16.43 9.02 43.06
CA TYR A 196 15.45 10.04 42.65
C TYR A 196 13.97 9.67 42.87
N HIS A 197 13.66 8.69 43.72
CA HIS A 197 12.29 8.41 44.17
C HIS A 197 11.54 9.69 44.59
N GLY A 198 10.32 9.84 44.09
CA GLY A 198 9.46 10.99 44.35
C GLY A 198 9.76 12.24 43.52
N GLN A 199 10.87 12.27 42.76
CA GLN A 199 11.21 13.39 41.89
C GLN A 199 10.49 13.30 40.55
N ILE A 200 10.27 14.48 39.95
CA ILE A 200 9.75 14.59 38.59
C ILE A 200 10.94 14.54 37.63
N VAL A 201 10.89 13.61 36.69
CA VAL A 201 11.90 13.41 35.64
C VAL A 201 11.27 13.70 34.29
N GLU A 202 12.08 14.25 33.38
CA GLU A 202 11.66 14.65 32.04
C GLU A 202 12.18 13.65 31.01
N VAL A 203 11.28 13.04 30.24
CA VAL A 203 11.68 12.04 29.22
C VAL A 203 12.39 12.75 28.07
N LEU A 204 13.65 12.36 27.84
CA LEU A 204 14.45 12.79 26.70
C LEU A 204 14.26 11.84 25.52
N GLU A 205 14.22 10.54 25.77
CA GLU A 205 14.14 9.52 24.71
C GLU A 205 13.45 8.25 25.24
N VAL A 206 12.65 7.60 24.40
CA VAL A 206 12.06 6.27 24.68
C VAL A 206 12.86 5.22 23.91
N LYS A 207 13.50 4.31 24.63
CA LYS A 207 14.26 3.20 24.08
C LYS A 207 13.40 1.93 24.00
N THR A 208 13.90 0.93 23.29
CA THR A 208 13.28 -0.39 23.15
C THR A 208 13.09 -1.07 24.50
N GLY A 209 11.92 -1.70 24.70
CA GLY A 209 11.63 -2.46 25.93
C GLY A 209 11.13 -1.63 27.11
N ASP A 210 10.32 -0.60 26.86
CA ASP A 210 9.71 0.27 27.89
C ASP A 210 10.72 1.00 28.80
N CYS A 211 11.94 1.22 28.31
CA CYS A 211 12.98 1.99 28.98
C CYS A 211 12.98 3.45 28.49
N TYR A 212 12.97 4.40 29.41
CA TYR A 212 12.88 5.84 29.20
C TYR A 212 14.18 6.46 29.69
N GLN A 213 14.87 7.20 28.84
CA GLN A 213 16.00 8.00 29.25
C GLN A 213 15.47 9.34 29.73
N CYS A 214 15.56 9.60 31.04
CA CYS A 214 15.00 10.80 31.63
C CYS A 214 16.08 11.71 32.20
N ARG A 215 15.83 13.02 32.16
CA ARG A 215 16.60 14.05 32.86
C ARG A 215 15.97 14.32 34.22
N THR A 216 16.77 14.28 35.28
CA THR A 216 16.35 14.68 36.62
C THR A 216 16.41 16.20 36.79
N ALA A 217 15.78 16.73 37.85
CA ALA A 217 15.85 18.16 38.18
C ALA A 217 17.29 18.67 38.39
N ASN A 218 18.22 17.78 38.76
CA ASN A 218 19.63 18.09 38.98
C ASN A 218 20.46 18.05 37.69
N GLY A 219 19.86 17.74 36.54
CA GLY A 219 20.53 17.64 35.25
C GLY A 219 21.14 16.26 34.94
N ASP A 220 21.08 15.31 35.89
CA ASP A 220 21.54 13.95 35.66
C ASP A 220 20.63 13.21 34.69
N ILE A 221 21.23 12.39 33.82
CA ILE A 221 20.51 11.53 32.87
C ILE A 221 20.49 10.12 33.44
N TYR A 222 19.28 9.56 33.63
CA TYR A 222 19.09 8.24 34.21
C TYR A 222 18.02 7.43 33.45
N PRO A 223 18.25 6.15 33.15
CA PRO A 223 17.26 5.29 32.53
C PRO A 223 16.23 4.78 33.55
N PHE A 224 14.94 4.88 33.23
CA PHE A 224 13.82 4.39 34.04
C PHE A 224 12.93 3.47 33.21
N PHE A 225 12.35 2.44 33.80
CA PHE A 225 11.30 1.67 33.13
C PHE A 225 9.93 2.33 33.30
N LYS A 226 9.00 2.09 32.36
CA LYS A 226 7.61 2.60 32.45
C LYS A 226 6.93 2.25 33.78
N SER A 227 7.17 1.05 34.29
CA SER A 227 6.60 0.55 35.56
C SER A 227 7.11 1.32 36.79
N GLU A 228 8.21 2.04 36.65
CA GLU A 228 8.87 2.80 37.72
C GLU A 228 8.44 4.27 37.71
N LEU A 229 7.72 4.70 36.67
CA LEU A 229 7.25 6.05 36.42
C LEU A 229 5.73 6.11 36.57
N GLY A 230 5.24 7.12 37.28
CA GLY A 230 3.81 7.39 37.40
C GLY A 230 3.43 8.81 36.99
N ASP A 231 2.13 9.04 36.85
CA ASP A 231 1.59 10.33 36.44
C ASP A 231 1.86 11.41 37.50
N VAL A 232 2.26 12.59 37.02
CA VAL A 232 2.59 13.77 37.85
C VAL A 232 1.40 14.23 38.71
N ASN A 233 0.17 13.91 38.29
CA ASN A 233 -1.07 14.29 38.98
C ASN A 233 -1.62 13.21 39.93
N SER A 234 -0.89 12.11 40.16
CA SER A 234 -1.31 11.10 41.15
C SER A 234 -1.10 11.62 42.58
N SER A 235 -2.14 12.21 43.15
CA SER A 235 -2.25 12.49 44.58
C SER A 235 -2.43 11.18 45.35
N LEU A 236 -1.33 10.63 45.88
CA LEU A 236 -1.38 9.55 46.86
C LEU A 236 -1.23 10.15 48.26
N THR A 237 -2.28 9.98 49.06
CA THR A 237 -2.34 10.24 50.50
C THR A 237 -1.21 9.53 51.26
N PRO A 238 -0.63 10.15 52.31
CA PRO A 238 0.44 9.55 53.08
C PRO A 238 -0.12 8.40 53.92
N THR A 239 0.30 7.17 53.62
CA THR A 239 0.15 6.06 54.57
C THR A 239 1.53 5.76 55.15
N SER A 240 1.53 5.63 56.46
CA SER A 240 2.64 5.69 57.39
C SER A 240 3.69 4.58 57.25
N SER A 241 4.89 4.95 57.71
CA SER A 241 5.93 4.12 58.34
C SER A 241 6.68 3.11 57.47
N LEU A 242 7.94 3.42 57.16
CA LEU A 242 9.09 2.90 57.93
C LEU A 242 10.35 3.68 57.53
N THR A 243 10.93 4.35 58.52
CA THR A 243 12.20 5.07 58.42
C THR A 243 13.34 4.08 58.19
N ILE A 244 14.11 4.24 57.10
CA ILE A 244 15.45 3.65 56.98
C ILE A 244 16.41 4.77 56.52
N PRO A 245 17.61 4.88 57.12
CA PRO A 245 18.43 6.09 57.03
C PRO A 245 19.10 6.25 55.66
N SER A 246 19.36 7.50 55.30
CA SER A 246 20.20 7.90 54.17
C SER A 246 21.60 7.28 54.27
N GLN A 247 21.89 6.27 53.46
CA GLN A 247 23.25 5.96 53.04
C GLN A 247 23.33 6.20 51.54
N GLN A 248 24.15 7.19 51.15
CA GLN A 248 24.55 7.36 49.75
C GLN A 248 25.26 6.08 49.33
N GLN A 249 24.56 5.20 48.62
CA GLN A 249 25.17 4.03 48.00
C GLN A 249 26.31 4.50 47.09
N SER A 250 27.46 3.85 47.23
CA SER A 250 28.67 4.23 46.50
C SER A 250 28.45 4.04 44.99
N ALA A 251 29.20 4.76 44.17
CA ALA A 251 29.13 4.62 42.71
C ALA A 251 29.29 3.15 42.26
N ARG A 252 30.02 2.33 43.03
CA ARG A 252 30.23 0.90 42.79
C ARG A 252 28.94 0.08 42.97
N GLU A 253 28.13 0.40 43.97
CA GLU A 253 26.86 -0.30 44.24
C GLU A 253 25.81 0.05 43.19
N LYS A 254 25.79 1.31 42.74
CA LYS A 254 24.94 1.77 41.63
C LYS A 254 25.31 1.09 40.31
N LEU A 255 26.60 0.85 40.08
CA LEU A 255 27.10 0.18 38.87
C LEU A 255 26.77 -1.32 38.90
N ILE A 256 26.91 -1.99 40.06
CA ILE A 256 26.56 -3.40 40.24
C ILE A 256 25.05 -3.62 40.01
N ALA A 257 24.20 -2.73 40.54
CA ALA A 257 22.76 -2.80 40.34
C ALA A 257 22.35 -2.60 38.87
N LEU A 258 23.10 -1.81 38.11
CA LEU A 258 22.88 -1.60 36.66
C LEU A 258 23.27 -2.84 35.84
N VAL A 259 24.39 -3.48 36.16
CA VAL A 259 24.91 -4.65 35.42
C VAL A 259 24.05 -5.90 35.63
N ILE A 260 23.48 -6.09 36.83
CA ILE A 260 22.61 -7.25 37.12
C ILE A 260 21.25 -7.16 36.37
N ARG A 261 20.87 -5.98 35.88
CA ARG A 261 19.55 -5.72 35.28
C ARG A 261 19.55 -5.62 33.75
N LEU A 262 20.69 -5.88 33.10
CA LEU A 262 20.78 -5.90 31.64
C LEU A 262 20.39 -7.29 31.09
N PRO A 263 19.63 -7.37 29.98
CA PRO A 263 19.41 -8.62 29.28
C PRO A 263 20.76 -9.22 28.84
N GLU A 264 20.89 -10.55 28.88
CA GLU A 264 22.15 -11.28 28.61
C GLU A 264 22.78 -10.91 27.24
N GLN A 265 21.94 -10.53 26.28
CA GLN A 265 22.31 -10.08 24.93
C GLN A 265 23.05 -8.73 24.90
N CYS A 266 22.95 -7.91 25.95
CA CYS A 266 23.55 -6.58 26.05
C CYS A 266 24.73 -6.53 27.04
N LEU A 267 25.09 -7.67 27.64
CA LEU A 267 26.11 -7.74 28.68
C LEU A 267 27.53 -7.55 28.12
N GLU A 268 27.82 -8.12 26.95
CA GLU A 268 29.11 -7.98 26.25
C GLU A 268 29.38 -6.52 25.84
N ASP A 269 28.39 -5.84 25.25
CA ASP A 269 28.51 -4.42 24.87
C ASP A 269 28.68 -3.50 26.09
N ALA A 270 28.00 -3.82 27.20
CA ALA A 270 28.14 -3.08 28.45
C ALA A 270 29.50 -3.32 29.11
N ILE A 271 30.04 -4.54 29.06
CA ILE A 271 31.39 -4.87 29.51
C ILE A 271 32.44 -4.14 28.66
N ALA A 272 32.26 -4.11 27.33
CA ALA A 272 33.16 -3.40 26.42
C ALA A 272 33.18 -1.89 26.69
N LEU A 273 32.01 -1.26 26.88
CA LEU A 273 31.89 0.16 27.23
C LEU A 273 32.50 0.49 28.61
N LEU A 274 32.39 -0.43 29.58
CA LEU A 274 33.01 -0.27 30.89
C LEU A 274 34.53 -0.46 30.81
N GLN A 275 35.02 -1.41 30.03
CA GLN A 275 36.44 -1.59 29.78
C GLN A 275 37.03 -0.37 29.07
N GLU A 276 36.41 0.18 28.03
CA GLU A 276 36.88 1.40 27.37
C GLU A 276 36.95 2.59 28.34
N ARG A 277 35.96 2.73 29.22
CA ARG A 277 35.87 3.87 30.15
C ARG A 277 36.81 3.78 31.36
N PHE A 278 37.20 2.57 31.77
CA PHE A 278 38.09 2.34 32.92
C PHE A 278 39.53 1.96 32.54
N TYR A 279 39.79 1.40 31.35
CA TYR A 279 41.15 1.06 30.89
C TYR A 279 41.93 2.30 30.43
N VAL A 280 41.24 3.37 30.01
CA VAL A 280 41.87 4.66 29.67
C VAL A 280 42.49 5.34 30.89
N GLN A 281 42.11 4.97 32.13
CA GLN A 281 42.74 5.53 33.33
C GLN A 281 44.05 4.86 33.77
N ASN A 282 44.48 3.76 33.14
CA ASN A 282 45.68 3.01 33.57
C ASN A 282 46.89 3.12 32.62
N MET A 283 46.87 4.00 31.61
CA MET A 283 48.02 4.20 30.71
C MET A 283 48.78 5.52 30.91
N ASP A 284 48.30 6.44 31.76
CA ASP A 284 48.96 7.74 32.01
C ASP A 284 49.71 7.84 33.35
N ASN A 285 49.97 6.72 34.04
CA ASN A 285 50.86 6.72 35.21
C ASN A 285 51.83 5.52 35.15
N LYS A 286 52.90 5.70 34.38
CA LYS A 286 54.15 4.95 34.56
C LYS A 286 55.11 5.83 35.38
N PRO A 287 55.73 5.34 36.46
CA PRO A 287 56.83 6.02 37.11
C PRO A 287 58.07 6.07 36.19
#